data_AF-A0A7V1V4C3-F1
#
_entry.id   AF-A0A7V1V4C3-F1
#
_cell.length_a   1.000
_cell.length_b   1.000
_cell.length_c   1.000
_cell.angle_alpha   90.00
_cell.angle_beta   90.00
_cell.angle_gamma   90.00
#
_symmetry.space_group_name_H-M   'P 1'
#
loop_
_entity.id
_entity.type
_entity.pdbx_description
1 polymer ?
#
loop_
_entity_poly.entity_id
_entity_poly.type
_entity_poly.pdbx_seq_one_letter_code
_entity_poly.pdbx_strand_id
1 'polypeptide(L)'
;MADAGQRDNPAEPVDWDVLPNGLIEVQYDRTGDGVPDYVDLHQIAWSGWTAQPLREIEAQAHADGQWGFIVQYDQDLYVYLTRAEPLFVGNDTQQDGGWVAVPTDSQREAVGHGCLGCALTTEKGGACHRERC
;
A
#
# COMPACT_ATOMS: atom_id res chain seq x y z
N MET A 1 33.75 -7.89 -7.46
CA MET A 1 33.27 -6.50 -7.61
C MET A 1 31.83 -6.66 -8.05
N ALA A 2 30.89 -6.48 -7.12
CA ALA A 2 29.46 -6.66 -7.40
C ALA A 2 28.93 -5.35 -7.98
N ASP A 3 28.31 -5.48 -9.15
CA ASP A 3 27.57 -4.45 -9.86
C ASP A 3 26.28 -4.15 -9.05
N ALA A 4 26.31 -3.09 -8.25
CA ALA A 4 25.12 -2.57 -7.60
C ALA A 4 24.40 -1.72 -8.64
N GLY A 5 23.59 -2.38 -9.48
CA GLY A 5 22.71 -1.72 -10.42
C GLY A 5 21.82 -0.73 -9.68
N GLN A 6 22.11 0.56 -9.89
CA GLN A 6 21.26 1.69 -9.52
C GLN A 6 19.81 1.37 -9.95
N ARG A 7 18.89 1.19 -8.99
CA ARG A 7 17.46 1.08 -9.28
C ARG A 7 16.95 2.51 -9.45
N ASP A 8 16.81 2.95 -10.70
CA ASP A 8 16.55 4.34 -11.11
C ASP A 8 15.11 4.84 -10.85
N ASN A 9 14.27 4.12 -10.09
CA ASN A 9 12.88 4.53 -9.87
C ASN A 9 12.39 4.27 -8.44
N PRO A 10 12.38 5.28 -7.54
CA PRO A 10 11.90 5.14 -6.16
C PRO A 10 10.38 4.91 -6.06
N ALA A 11 9.67 4.92 -7.20
CA ALA A 11 8.25 4.61 -7.28
C ALA A 11 7.95 3.12 -7.60
N GLU A 12 8.97 2.31 -7.91
CA GLU A 12 8.77 0.87 -8.17
C GLU A 12 8.83 0.06 -6.86
N PRO A 13 7.88 -0.86 -6.63
CA PRO A 13 7.95 -1.79 -5.51
C PRO A 13 9.21 -2.65 -5.55
N VAL A 14 9.82 -2.89 -4.39
CA VAL A 14 10.96 -3.80 -4.25
C VAL A 14 10.56 -5.18 -3.75
N ASP A 15 9.45 -5.29 -3.02
CA ASP A 15 8.88 -6.55 -2.55
C ASP A 15 7.39 -6.39 -2.19
N TRP A 16 6.70 -7.50 -1.93
CA TRP A 16 5.34 -7.51 -1.38
C TRP A 16 5.07 -8.78 -0.58
N ASP A 17 4.20 -8.69 0.42
CA ASP A 17 3.78 -9.85 1.23
C ASP A 17 2.28 -9.80 1.57
N VAL A 18 1.70 -10.98 1.81
CA VAL A 18 0.31 -11.15 2.24
C VAL A 18 0.26 -11.27 3.76
N LEU A 19 -0.36 -10.29 4.41
CA LEU A 19 -0.48 -10.25 5.85
C LEU A 19 -1.69 -11.12 6.33
N PRO A 20 -1.59 -11.75 7.52
CA PRO A 20 -2.67 -12.60 8.06
C PRO A 20 -4.03 -11.91 8.26
N ASN A 21 -4.07 -10.58 8.24
CA ASN A 21 -5.26 -9.77 8.39
C ASN A 21 -5.99 -9.48 7.05
N GLY A 22 -5.52 -10.06 5.94
CA GLY A 22 -6.13 -9.87 4.61
C GLY A 22 -5.68 -8.60 3.90
N LEU A 23 -4.55 -8.03 4.32
CA LEU A 23 -3.88 -6.95 3.62
C LEU A 23 -2.71 -7.49 2.78
N ILE A 24 -2.35 -6.75 1.75
CA ILE A 24 -1.06 -6.87 1.08
C ILE A 24 -0.21 -5.68 1.47
N GLU A 25 0.99 -5.97 1.94
CA GLU A 25 2.06 -5.00 2.10
C GLU A 25 2.86 -4.92 0.82
N VAL A 26 3.05 -3.70 0.31
CA VAL A 26 3.91 -3.41 -0.84
C VAL A 26 5.05 -2.55 -0.34
N GLN A 27 6.26 -3.02 -0.52
CA GLN A 27 7.47 -2.42 0.03
C GLN A 27 8.20 -1.64 -1.04
N TYR A 28 8.76 -0.49 -0.66
CA TYR A 28 9.52 0.40 -1.54
C TYR A 28 10.82 0.80 -0.84
N ASP A 29 11.89 0.90 -1.64
CA ASP A 29 13.19 1.46 -1.25
C ASP A 29 13.31 2.84 -1.90
N ARG A 30 12.85 3.88 -1.19
CA ARG A 30 12.83 5.25 -1.73
C ARG A 30 14.18 5.94 -1.59
N THR A 31 15.00 5.54 -0.63
CA THR A 31 16.35 6.05 -0.40
C THR A 31 17.40 5.39 -1.30
N GLY A 32 17.13 4.19 -1.82
CA GLY A 32 17.95 3.47 -2.79
C GLY A 32 19.14 2.73 -2.16
N ASP A 33 19.07 2.41 -0.87
CA ASP A 33 20.16 1.73 -0.14
C ASP A 33 19.98 0.21 -0.02
N GLY A 34 18.93 -0.32 -0.65
CA GLY A 34 18.57 -1.73 -0.67
C GLY A 34 17.73 -2.17 0.52
N VAL A 35 17.33 -1.26 1.41
CA VAL A 35 16.47 -1.55 2.56
C VAL A 35 15.13 -0.83 2.37
N PRO A 36 13.99 -1.55 2.42
CA PRO A 36 12.69 -0.91 2.34
C PRO A 36 12.46 0.11 3.46
N ASP A 37 12.10 1.33 3.09
CA ASP A 37 11.88 2.47 3.99
C ASP A 37 10.46 3.04 3.90
N TYR A 38 9.64 2.48 3.02
CA TYR A 38 8.26 2.89 2.81
C TYR A 38 7.40 1.70 2.42
N VAL A 39 6.17 1.65 2.96
CA VAL A 39 5.21 0.58 2.66
C VAL A 39 3.83 1.13 2.35
N ASP A 40 3.13 0.50 1.41
CA ASP A 40 1.71 0.69 1.16
C ASP A 40 0.95 -0.56 1.63
N LEU A 41 -0.13 -0.38 2.39
CA LEU A 41 -1.01 -1.48 2.82
C LEU A 41 -2.33 -1.44 2.06
N HIS A 42 -2.54 -2.43 1.21
CA HIS A 42 -3.73 -2.56 0.38
C HIS A 42 -4.68 -3.63 0.91
N GLN A 43 -5.98 -3.39 0.79
CA GLN A 43 -6.98 -4.42 1.09
C GLN A 43 -7.10 -5.42 -0.06
N ILE A 44 -7.02 -6.71 0.26
CA ILE A 44 -7.36 -7.77 -0.71
C ILE A 44 -8.88 -7.72 -0.95
N ALA A 45 -9.26 -7.44 -2.19
CA ALA A 45 -10.65 -7.45 -2.63
C ALA A 45 -11.08 -8.85 -3.08
N TRP A 46 -10.16 -9.58 -3.71
CA TRP A 46 -10.38 -10.95 -4.16
C TRP A 46 -9.06 -11.72 -4.21
N SER A 47 -9.11 -13.02 -4.00
CA SER A 47 -7.98 -13.91 -4.25
C SER A 47 -8.45 -15.29 -4.70
N GLY A 48 -7.64 -15.95 -5.53
CA GLY A 48 -7.96 -17.30 -5.98
C GLY A 48 -7.06 -17.84 -7.08
N TRP A 49 -7.21 -19.14 -7.32
CA TRP A 49 -6.63 -19.83 -8.45
C TRP A 49 -7.35 -19.45 -9.74
N THR A 50 -6.60 -19.29 -10.83
CA THR A 50 -7.17 -19.01 -12.15
C THR A 50 -6.35 -19.65 -13.27
N ALA A 51 -7.07 -20.06 -14.32
CA ALA A 51 -6.50 -20.51 -15.59
C ALA A 51 -6.52 -19.41 -16.66
N GLN A 52 -6.97 -18.20 -16.31
CA GLN A 52 -6.95 -17.06 -17.23
C GLN A 52 -5.50 -16.67 -17.57
N PRO A 53 -5.22 -16.28 -18.82
CA PRO A 53 -3.92 -15.75 -19.18
C PRO A 53 -3.55 -14.50 -18.36
N LEU A 54 -2.28 -14.39 -17.96
CA LEU A 54 -1.73 -13.25 -17.21
C LEU A 54 -2.16 -11.89 -17.77
N ARG A 55 -2.00 -11.71 -19.09
CA ARG A 55 -2.37 -10.46 -19.78
C ARG A 55 -3.84 -10.06 -19.60
N GLU A 56 -4.73 -11.03 -19.45
CA GLU A 56 -6.17 -10.78 -19.31
C GLU A 56 -6.50 -10.38 -17.86
N ILE A 57 -5.83 -11.00 -16.90
CA ILE A 57 -5.91 -10.63 -15.48
C ILE A 57 -5.41 -9.19 -15.29
N GLU A 58 -4.24 -8.86 -15.85
CA GLU A 58 -3.66 -7.51 -15.76
C GLU A 58 -4.54 -6.45 -16.43
N ALA A 59 -5.06 -6.73 -17.62
CA ALA A 59 -5.96 -5.82 -18.32
C ALA A 59 -7.25 -5.56 -17.54
N GLN A 60 -7.83 -6.60 -16.94
CA GLN A 60 -9.04 -6.47 -16.11
C GLN A 60 -8.76 -5.69 -14.82
N ALA A 61 -7.68 -6.03 -14.11
CA ALA A 61 -7.28 -5.32 -12.90
C ALA A 61 -7.08 -3.82 -13.19
N HIS A 62 -6.40 -3.48 -14.29
CA HIS A 62 -6.24 -2.09 -14.71
C HIS A 62 -7.58 -1.39 -14.98
N ALA A 63 -8.50 -2.04 -15.70
CA ALA A 63 -9.82 -1.49 -16.00
C ALA A 63 -10.66 -1.24 -14.75
N ASP A 64 -10.49 -2.07 -13.71
CA ASP A 64 -11.24 -1.99 -12.46
C ASP A 64 -10.56 -1.09 -11.40
N GLY A 65 -9.43 -0.45 -11.71
CA GLY A 65 -8.67 0.34 -10.75
C GLY A 65 -8.09 -0.51 -9.61
N GLN A 66 -7.66 -1.72 -9.95
CA GLN A 66 -7.09 -2.71 -9.05
C GLN A 66 -5.62 -2.98 -9.37
N TRP A 67 -4.90 -3.46 -8.37
CA TRP A 67 -3.56 -4.01 -8.55
C TRP A 67 -3.61 -5.53 -8.42
N GLY A 68 -2.86 -6.22 -9.29
CA GLY A 68 -2.74 -7.67 -9.29
C GLY A 68 -1.38 -8.10 -8.78
N PHE A 69 -1.36 -8.96 -7.75
CA PHE A 69 -0.17 -9.63 -7.25
C PHE A 69 -0.30 -11.11 -7.54
N ILE A 70 0.67 -11.65 -8.27
CA ILE A 70 0.51 -12.93 -8.96
C ILE A 70 1.63 -13.87 -8.54
N VAL A 71 1.24 -15.00 -7.97
CA VAL A 71 2.15 -16.09 -7.65
C VAL A 71 1.98 -17.17 -8.70
N GLN A 72 3.05 -17.45 -9.42
CA GLN A 72 3.09 -18.56 -10.35
C GLN A 72 3.49 -19.83 -9.59
N TYR A 73 2.56 -20.78 -9.52
CA TYR A 73 2.84 -22.16 -9.17
C TYR A 73 2.90 -22.97 -10.47
N ASP A 74 3.68 -24.05 -10.51
CA ASP A 74 3.94 -24.91 -11.67
C ASP A 74 3.22 -24.51 -12.98
N GLN A 75 1.94 -24.86 -13.11
CA GLN A 75 1.09 -24.54 -14.28
C GLN A 75 -0.12 -23.67 -13.95
N ASP A 76 -0.26 -23.23 -12.70
CA ASP A 76 -1.43 -22.51 -12.19
C ASP A 76 -1.04 -21.13 -11.62
N LEU A 77 -1.90 -20.15 -11.82
CA LEU A 77 -1.72 -18.81 -11.24
C LEU A 77 -2.60 -18.67 -10.02
N TYR A 78 -2.01 -18.26 -8.89
CA TYR A 78 -2.77 -17.71 -7.77
C TYR A 78 -2.65 -16.19 -7.81
N VAL A 79 -3.79 -15.52 -7.78
CA VAL A 79 -3.86 -14.07 -7.94
C VAL A 79 -4.47 -13.46 -6.69
N TYR A 80 -3.89 -12.35 -6.25
CA TYR A 80 -4.50 -11.43 -5.30
C TYR A 80 -4.81 -10.13 -6.02
N LEU A 81 -6.09 -9.72 -5.98
CA LEU A 81 -6.53 -8.43 -6.50
C LEU A 81 -6.80 -7.50 -5.32
N THR A 82 -6.22 -6.31 -5.37
CA THR A 82 -6.38 -5.27 -4.35
C THR A 82 -6.95 -4.01 -4.95
N ARG A 83 -7.45 -3.08 -4.11
CA ARG A 83 -7.69 -1.71 -4.56
C ARG A 83 -6.36 -1.03 -4.88
N ALA A 84 -6.28 -0.28 -5.99
CA ALA A 84 -5.08 0.45 -6.35
C ALA A 84 -4.69 1.54 -5.33
N GLU A 85 -5.66 2.11 -4.61
CA GLU A 85 -5.38 3.05 -3.52
C GLU A 85 -5.12 2.27 -2.22
N PRO A 86 -4.00 2.52 -1.52
CA PRO A 86 -3.73 1.87 -0.24
C PRO A 86 -4.64 2.40 0.86
N LEU A 87 -4.92 1.58 1.86
CA LEU A 87 -5.64 2.00 3.07
C LEU A 87 -4.73 2.75 4.04
N PHE A 88 -3.49 2.31 4.14
CA PHE A 88 -2.47 2.91 5.00
C PHE A 88 -1.14 2.99 4.27
N VAL A 89 -0.33 3.95 4.71
CA VAL A 89 1.05 4.08 4.30
C VAL A 89 1.93 4.05 5.54
N GLY A 90 3.04 3.30 5.49
CA GLY A 90 4.06 3.28 6.52
C GLY A 90 5.34 3.92 6.02
N ASN A 91 6.03 4.66 6.88
CA ASN A 91 7.31 5.26 6.54
C ASN A 91 8.29 5.07 7.70
N ASP A 92 9.47 4.55 7.38
CA ASP A 92 10.64 4.43 8.24
C ASP A 92 11.87 5.01 7.51
N THR A 93 11.82 6.30 7.18
CA THR A 93 12.94 6.98 6.48
C THR A 93 14.25 6.93 7.28
N GLN A 94 14.19 6.73 8.60
CA GLN A 94 15.36 6.60 9.46
C GLN A 94 15.89 5.17 9.56
N GLN A 95 15.13 4.19 9.04
CA GLN A 95 15.43 2.76 9.08
C GLN A 95 15.80 2.27 10.49
N ASP A 96 15.14 2.80 11.51
CA ASP A 96 15.40 2.44 12.90
C ASP A 96 14.44 1.34 13.40
N GLY A 97 13.57 0.83 12.53
CA GLY A 97 12.55 -0.17 12.81
C GLY A 97 11.27 0.43 13.39
N GLY A 98 11.20 1.76 13.54
CA GLY A 98 10.06 2.51 14.05
C GLY A 98 9.04 2.83 12.96
N TRP A 99 8.20 1.87 12.58
CA TRP A 99 7.15 2.09 11.58
C TRP A 99 5.96 2.86 12.15
N VAL A 100 5.55 3.93 11.46
CA VAL A 100 4.29 4.64 11.71
C VAL A 100 3.37 4.46 10.52
N ALA A 101 2.28 3.71 10.71
CA ALA A 101 1.23 3.56 9.71
C ALA A 101 0.22 4.71 9.82
N VAL A 102 -0.06 5.38 8.70
CA VAL A 102 -0.95 6.53 8.58
C VAL A 102 -2.06 6.20 7.58
N PRO A 103 -3.34 6.41 7.91
CA PRO A 103 -4.43 6.25 6.94
C PRO A 103 -4.21 7.13 5.70
N THR A 104 -4.36 6.56 4.51
CA THR A 104 -4.07 7.29 3.26
C THR A 104 -4.98 8.50 3.05
N ASP A 105 -6.22 8.44 3.53
CA ASP A 105 -7.18 9.55 3.49
C ASP A 105 -6.76 10.73 4.37
N SER A 106 -6.11 10.47 5.51
CA SER A 106 -5.58 11.51 6.40
C SER A 106 -4.40 12.29 5.79
N GLN A 107 -3.71 11.74 4.79
CA GLN A 107 -2.66 12.44 4.05
C GLN A 107 -3.24 13.43 3.02
N ARG A 108 -4.44 13.18 2.48
CA ARG A 108 -5.10 14.07 1.51
C ARG A 108 -5.61 15.36 2.15
N GLU A 109 -5.99 15.33 3.43
CA GLU A 109 -6.44 16.51 4.18
C GLU A 109 -5.28 17.42 4.63
N ALA A 110 -4.03 16.93 4.65
CA ALA A 110 -2.88 17.75 5.05
C ALA A 110 -2.45 18.81 4.01
N VAL A 111 -2.82 18.65 2.73
CA VAL A 111 -2.46 19.58 1.65
C VAL A 111 -3.54 20.62 1.37
N GLY A 112 -4.75 20.41 1.90
CA GLY A 112 -5.86 21.35 1.81
C GLY A 112 -6.38 21.66 3.19
N HIS A 113 -6.15 22.88 3.65
CA HIS A 113 -6.66 23.48 4.88
C HIS A 113 -5.76 23.28 6.11
N GLY A 114 -4.99 24.33 6.41
CA GLY A 114 -4.42 24.52 7.74
C GLY A 114 -5.52 24.56 8.80
N CYS A 115 -5.76 23.42 9.44
CA CYS A 115 -6.39 23.33 10.74
C CYS A 115 -5.61 22.30 11.56
N LEU A 116 -4.78 22.83 12.45
CA LEU A 116 -4.09 22.05 13.48
C LEU A 116 -5.12 21.27 14.32
N GLY A 117 -4.86 19.97 14.46
CA GLY A 117 -5.08 19.24 15.72
C GLY A 117 -6.50 18.76 16.01
N CYS A 118 -6.72 17.47 15.80
CA CYS A 118 -7.60 16.69 16.68
C CYS A 118 -6.80 15.49 17.20
N ALA A 119 -6.19 15.67 18.37
CA ALA A 119 -5.74 14.55 19.17
C ALA A 119 -6.98 13.76 19.63
N LEU A 120 -7.03 12.47 19.27
CA LEU A 120 -8.05 11.55 19.75
C LEU A 120 -7.86 11.31 21.26
N THR A 121 -8.52 12.09 22.10
CA THR A 121 -8.80 11.68 23.48
C THR A 121 -10.18 11.03 23.50
N THR A 122 -10.21 9.72 23.67
CA THR A 122 -11.41 8.95 23.96
C THR A 122 -12.00 9.36 25.30
N GLU A 123 -13.07 10.16 25.29
CA GLU A 123 -14.05 10.17 26.39
C GLU A 123 -15.47 10.15 25.84
N LYS A 124 -16.34 9.46 26.57
CA LYS A 124 -17.69 9.07 26.20
C LYS A 124 -18.57 10.27 25.86
N GLY A 125 -19.15 10.25 24.66
CA GLY A 125 -20.32 11.04 24.31
C GLY A 125 -20.03 12.50 23.97
N GLY A 126 -19.75 12.76 22.70
CA GLY A 126 -19.70 14.11 22.14
C GLY A 126 -19.90 14.05 20.63
N ALA A 127 -21.04 14.55 20.15
CA ALA A 127 -21.36 14.60 18.73
C ALA A 127 -20.41 15.56 18.00
N CYS A 128 -19.83 15.12 16.88
CA CYS A 128 -19.07 16.00 16.00
C CYS A 128 -20.08 16.81 15.16
N HIS A 129 -20.30 18.07 15.51
CA HIS A 129 -21.10 18.99 14.69
C HIS A 129 -20.28 19.43 13.47
N ARG A 130 -20.85 19.17 12.29
CA ARG A 130 -20.35 19.60 10.98
C ARG A 130 -20.67 21.09 10.80
N GLU A 131 -19.78 21.98 11.19
CA GLU A 131 -19.82 23.35 10.68
C GLU A 131 -19.27 23.35 9.25
N ARG A 132 -20.01 24.03 8.38
CA ARG A 132 -19.83 24.01 6.93
C ARG A 132 -18.50 24.65 6.54
N CYS A 133 -17.79 24.02 5.63
CA CYS A 133 -17.09 24.69 4.54
C CYS A 133 -17.81 24.28 3.24
#